data_AF-A0A7X5N0Y4-F1
#
_entry.id   AF-A0A7X5N0Y4-F1
#
_cell.length_a   1.000
_cell.length_b   1.000
_cell.length_c   1.000
_cell.angle_alpha   90.00
_cell.angle_beta   90.00
_cell.angle_gamma   90.00
#
_symmetry.space_group_name_H-M   'P 1'
#
loop_
_entity.id
_entity.type
_entity.pdbx_description
1 polymer ?
#
loop_
_entity_poly.entity_id
_entity_poly.type
_entity_poly.pdbx_seq_one_letter_code
_entity_poly.pdbx_strand_id
1 'polypeptide(L)'
;ESAAALRSNRSGALRAMVLEGLRNTDARVANDEPVSPAFLFALLLWPAFCRTLMGLQAQGVQPEDAQRRAADRVTLHQLERVALPRRFSLPMQEIWLLQTRFSSRQRKRVFRTLSHPRFRAAFDFLVLRQFASADHAADVEFWREAQKSSGQELVDAIETAQADHEGEEGAPRKRRRRRRRTGAPAGE
;
A
#
# COMPACT_ATOMS: atom_id res chain seq x y z
N GLU A 1 -5.97 -2.41 -20.04
CA GLU A 1 -4.76 -2.62 -19.21
C GLU A 1 -4.75 -3.84 -18.28
N SER A 2 -5.71 -4.08 -17.38
CA SER A 2 -5.58 -5.19 -16.40
C SER A 2 -5.35 -6.56 -17.02
N ALA A 3 -6.10 -6.91 -18.08
CA ALA A 3 -5.90 -8.18 -18.80
C ALA A 3 -4.50 -8.29 -19.42
N ALA A 4 -3.96 -7.19 -19.95
CA ALA A 4 -2.60 -7.17 -20.49
C ALA A 4 -1.56 -7.33 -19.37
N ALA A 5 -1.77 -6.66 -18.23
CA ALA A 5 -0.91 -6.78 -17.06
C ALA A 5 -0.88 -8.21 -16.50
N LEU A 6 -2.04 -8.86 -16.41
CA LEU A 6 -2.16 -10.26 -15.99
C LEU A 6 -1.43 -11.21 -16.94
N ARG A 7 -1.54 -11.02 -18.26
CA ARG A 7 -0.79 -11.83 -19.24
C ARG A 7 0.73 -11.66 -19.11
N SER A 8 1.20 -10.46 -18.76
CA SER A 8 2.63 -10.19 -18.56
C SER A 8 3.18 -10.67 -17.21
N ASN A 9 2.32 -10.94 -16.23
CA ASN A 9 2.71 -11.41 -14.90
C ASN A 9 2.95 -12.94 -14.90
N ARG A 10 4.16 -13.35 -15.29
CA ARG A 10 4.53 -14.77 -15.45
C ARG A 10 4.37 -15.62 -14.19
N SER A 11 4.49 -15.03 -13.00
CA SER A 11 4.29 -15.75 -11.73
C SER A 11 2.83 -16.11 -11.47
N GLY A 12 1.86 -15.50 -12.16
CA GLY A 12 0.43 -15.69 -11.89
C GLY A 12 -0.04 -15.10 -10.55
N ALA A 13 0.85 -14.53 -9.75
CA ALA A 13 0.58 -13.98 -8.43
C ALA A 13 -0.55 -12.94 -8.42
N LEU A 14 -0.52 -12.01 -9.38
CA LEU A 14 -1.57 -10.98 -9.51
C LEU A 14 -2.91 -11.59 -9.92
N ARG A 15 -2.90 -12.67 -10.71
CA ARG A 15 -4.12 -13.40 -11.08
C ARG A 15 -4.68 -14.13 -9.86
N ALA A 16 -3.84 -14.79 -9.08
CA ALA A 16 -4.25 -15.50 -7.86
C ALA A 16 -4.92 -14.56 -6.87
N MET A 17 -4.30 -13.40 -6.61
CA MET A 17 -4.88 -12.35 -5.75
C MET A 17 -6.25 -11.87 -6.24
N VAL A 18 -6.40 -11.60 -7.55
CA VAL A 18 -7.69 -11.15 -8.10
C VAL A 18 -8.76 -12.23 -7.95
N LEU A 19 -8.43 -13.49 -8.27
CA LEU A 19 -9.38 -14.59 -8.13
C LEU A 19 -9.81 -14.79 -6.67
N GLU A 20 -8.88 -14.68 -5.73
CA GLU A 20 -9.20 -14.82 -4.31
C GLU A 20 -10.08 -13.68 -3.80
N GLY A 21 -9.79 -12.45 -4.20
CA GLY A 21 -10.66 -11.32 -3.86
C GLY A 21 -12.06 -11.43 -4.48
N LEU A 22 -12.18 -12.03 -5.68
CA LEU A 22 -13.47 -12.31 -6.30
C LEU A 22 -14.23 -13.42 -5.57
N ARG A 23 -13.58 -14.51 -5.17
CA ARG A 23 -14.21 -15.56 -4.34
C ARG A 23 -14.74 -15.00 -3.02
N ASN A 24 -13.97 -14.15 -2.36
CA ASN A 24 -14.41 -13.48 -1.14
C ASN A 24 -15.59 -12.55 -1.40
N THR A 25 -15.64 -11.91 -2.56
CA THR A 25 -16.79 -11.09 -2.97
C THR A 25 -18.02 -11.95 -3.21
N ASP A 26 -17.88 -13.08 -3.91
CA ASP A 26 -18.97 -14.04 -4.15
C ASP A 26 -19.53 -14.58 -2.83
N ALA A 27 -18.68 -14.94 -1.88
CA ALA A 27 -19.09 -15.41 -0.55
C ALA A 27 -19.89 -14.34 0.22
N ARG A 28 -19.46 -13.07 0.15
CA ARG A 28 -20.20 -11.97 0.77
C ARG A 28 -21.58 -11.78 0.15
N VAL A 29 -21.67 -11.80 -1.17
CA VAL A 29 -22.96 -11.70 -1.88
C VAL A 29 -23.87 -12.87 -1.51
N ALA A 30 -23.35 -14.09 -1.45
CA ALA A 30 -24.12 -15.27 -1.07
C ALA A 30 -24.64 -15.21 0.38
N ASN A 31 -23.96 -14.48 1.26
CA ASN A 31 -24.34 -14.26 2.65
C ASN A 31 -25.16 -12.97 2.88
N ASP A 32 -25.64 -12.30 1.81
CA ASP A 32 -26.31 -11.00 1.87
C ASP A 32 -25.48 -9.89 2.57
N GLU A 33 -24.16 -10.03 2.57
CA GLU A 33 -23.25 -9.04 3.12
C GLU A 33 -22.97 -7.92 2.09
N PRO A 34 -22.89 -6.64 2.53
CA PRO A 34 -22.63 -5.54 1.63
C PRO A 34 -21.23 -5.65 1.00
N VAL A 35 -21.14 -5.37 -0.30
CA VAL A 35 -19.89 -5.30 -1.06
C VAL A 35 -19.60 -3.85 -1.46
N SER A 36 -18.35 -3.41 -1.30
CA SER A 36 -17.94 -2.06 -1.69
C SER A 36 -17.56 -1.99 -3.18
N PRO A 37 -18.23 -1.18 -4.03
CA PRO A 37 -17.84 -1.03 -5.43
C PRO A 37 -16.41 -0.49 -5.59
N ALA A 38 -15.99 0.44 -4.72
CA ALA A 38 -14.65 0.98 -4.75
C ALA A 38 -13.56 -0.07 -4.46
N PHE A 39 -13.84 -1.01 -3.55
CA PHE A 39 -12.93 -2.12 -3.26
C PHE A 39 -12.85 -3.08 -4.45
N LEU A 40 -13.99 -3.41 -5.07
CA LEU A 40 -14.02 -4.27 -6.26
C LEU A 40 -13.22 -3.66 -7.43
N PHE A 41 -13.38 -2.36 -7.70
CA PHE A 41 -12.55 -1.67 -8.69
C PHE A 41 -11.07 -1.67 -8.30
N ALA A 42 -10.76 -1.47 -7.01
CA ALA A 42 -9.37 -1.49 -6.54
C ALA A 42 -8.72 -2.85 -6.78
N LEU A 43 -9.47 -3.95 -6.61
CA LEU A 43 -9.03 -5.32 -6.86
C LEU A 43 -8.83 -5.57 -8.36
N LEU A 44 -9.84 -5.30 -9.18
CA LEU A 44 -9.82 -5.60 -10.62
C LEU A 44 -8.76 -4.78 -11.39
N LEU A 45 -8.48 -3.56 -10.94
CA LEU A 45 -7.51 -2.66 -11.57
C LEU A 45 -6.11 -2.75 -10.95
N TRP A 46 -5.94 -3.52 -9.87
CA TRP A 46 -4.65 -3.69 -9.22
C TRP A 46 -3.52 -4.14 -10.16
N PRO A 47 -3.72 -5.13 -11.07
CA PRO A 47 -2.64 -5.53 -11.98
C PRO A 47 -2.20 -4.40 -12.91
N ALA A 48 -3.15 -3.59 -13.40
CA ALA A 48 -2.84 -2.42 -14.22
C ALA A 48 -2.07 -1.36 -13.42
N PHE A 49 -2.45 -1.15 -12.15
CA PHE A 49 -1.74 -0.26 -11.24
C PHE A 49 -0.30 -0.71 -11.02
N CYS A 50 -0.06 -1.98 -10.67
CA CYS A 50 1.29 -2.52 -10.47
C CYS A 50 2.17 -2.34 -11.72
N ARG A 51 1.65 -2.70 -12.91
CA ARG A 51 2.39 -2.56 -14.17
C ARG A 51 2.74 -1.10 -14.46
N THR A 52 1.79 -0.18 -14.26
CA THR A 52 2.00 1.25 -14.49
C THR A 52 3.01 1.83 -13.49
N LEU A 53 2.90 1.45 -12.23
CA LEU A 53 3.82 1.86 -11.16
C LEU A 53 5.24 1.40 -11.44
N MET A 54 5.44 0.12 -11.78
CA MET A 54 6.75 -0.43 -12.14
C MET A 54 7.37 0.33 -13.32
N GLY A 55 6.57 0.63 -14.35
CA GLY A 55 7.04 1.42 -15.50
C GLY A 55 7.48 2.84 -15.12
N LEU A 56 6.72 3.52 -14.25
CA LEU A 56 7.08 4.86 -13.76
C LEU A 56 8.34 4.84 -12.88
N GLN A 57 8.49 3.84 -12.03
CA GLN A 57 9.69 3.68 -11.19
C GLN A 57 10.93 3.38 -12.03
N ALA A 58 10.80 2.55 -13.07
CA ALA A 58 11.89 2.28 -14.02
C ALA A 58 12.32 3.54 -14.79
N GLN A 59 11.44 4.53 -14.94
CA GLN A 59 11.73 5.84 -15.54
C GLN A 59 12.37 6.82 -14.52
N GLY A 60 12.63 6.40 -13.29
CA GLY A 60 13.24 7.24 -12.25
C GLY A 60 12.29 8.22 -11.58
N VAL A 61 10.96 8.07 -11.76
CA VAL A 61 9.98 8.89 -11.04
C VAL A 61 10.04 8.55 -9.54
N GLN A 62 10.03 9.56 -8.69
CA GLN A 62 10.08 9.38 -7.23
C GLN A 62 8.93 8.48 -6.74
N PRO A 63 9.15 7.58 -5.76
CA PRO A 63 8.18 6.53 -5.42
C PRO A 63 6.78 7.04 -5.07
N GLU A 64 6.67 8.10 -4.27
CA GLU A 64 5.37 8.68 -3.87
C GLU A 64 4.63 9.28 -5.07
N ASP A 65 5.35 10.00 -5.95
CA ASP A 65 4.80 10.59 -7.16
C ASP A 65 4.41 9.52 -8.18
N ALA A 66 5.22 8.47 -8.30
CA ALA A 66 4.96 7.35 -9.19
C ALA A 66 3.64 6.65 -8.82
N GLN A 67 3.35 6.52 -7.52
CA GLN A 67 2.09 5.92 -7.05
C GLN A 67 0.87 6.76 -7.38
N ARG A 68 0.93 8.07 -7.09
CA ARG A 68 -0.16 8.99 -7.44
C ARG A 68 -0.40 9.00 -8.94
N ARG A 69 0.65 9.13 -9.74
CA ARG A 69 0.57 9.11 -11.21
C ARG A 69 0.06 7.77 -11.75
N ALA A 70 0.46 6.65 -11.16
CA ALA A 70 -0.04 5.33 -11.56
C ALA A 70 -1.54 5.21 -11.28
N ALA A 71 -1.99 5.64 -10.10
CA ALA A 71 -3.39 5.63 -9.71
C ALA A 71 -4.24 6.49 -10.67
N ASP A 72 -3.77 7.69 -10.98
CA ASP A 72 -4.43 8.61 -11.92
C ASP A 72 -4.50 8.03 -13.33
N ARG A 73 -3.37 7.56 -13.88
CA ARG A 73 -3.31 6.98 -15.24
C ARG A 73 -4.23 5.79 -15.42
N VAL A 74 -4.23 4.86 -14.47
CA VAL A 74 -5.10 3.67 -14.52
C VAL A 74 -6.57 4.08 -14.42
N THR A 75 -6.89 5.06 -13.56
CA THR A 75 -8.26 5.57 -13.43
C THR A 75 -8.74 6.24 -14.72
N LEU A 76 -7.92 7.11 -15.32
CA LEU A 76 -8.24 7.80 -16.58
C LEU A 76 -8.45 6.81 -17.73
N HIS A 77 -7.56 5.82 -17.86
CA HIS A 77 -7.73 4.80 -18.89
C HIS A 77 -8.97 3.93 -18.67
N GLN A 78 -9.36 3.66 -17.41
CA GLN A 78 -10.59 2.94 -17.14
C GLN A 78 -11.84 3.71 -17.59
N LEU A 79 -11.84 5.04 -17.44
CA LEU A 79 -12.94 5.91 -17.86
C LEU A 79 -13.22 5.87 -19.37
N GLU A 80 -12.23 5.53 -20.19
CA GLU A 80 -12.40 5.33 -21.64
C GLU A 80 -13.26 4.10 -21.98
N ARG A 81 -13.43 3.17 -21.04
CA ARG A 81 -14.13 1.89 -21.24
C ARG A 81 -15.39 1.76 -20.42
N VAL A 82 -15.36 2.19 -19.17
CA VAL A 82 -16.46 2.07 -18.21
C VAL A 82 -16.56 3.34 -17.40
N ALA A 83 -17.77 3.90 -17.30
CA ALA A 83 -18.03 5.04 -16.43
C ALA A 83 -17.69 4.68 -14.97
N LEU A 84 -16.73 5.40 -14.40
CA LEU A 84 -16.28 5.23 -13.02
C LEU A 84 -16.50 6.54 -12.26
N PRO A 85 -17.65 6.72 -11.58
CA PRO A 85 -17.94 7.91 -10.79
C PRO A 85 -16.87 8.20 -9.74
N ARG A 86 -16.61 9.49 -9.47
CA ARG A 86 -15.60 9.93 -8.49
C ARG A 86 -15.81 9.37 -7.08
N ARG A 87 -17.06 9.16 -6.68
CA ARG A 87 -17.42 8.52 -5.40
C ARG A 87 -16.90 7.08 -5.26
N PHE A 88 -16.52 6.42 -6.35
CA PHE A 88 -15.90 5.10 -6.33
C PHE A 88 -14.42 5.16 -6.69
N SER A 89 -14.01 6.03 -7.63
CA SER A 89 -12.60 6.15 -8.01
C SER A 89 -11.72 6.72 -6.90
N LEU A 90 -12.16 7.77 -6.20
CA LEU A 90 -11.35 8.38 -5.14
C LEU A 90 -11.10 7.38 -4.02
N PRO A 91 -12.13 6.67 -3.50
CA PRO A 91 -11.85 5.63 -2.53
C PRO A 91 -10.99 4.49 -3.14
N MET A 92 -11.24 4.04 -4.36
CA MET A 92 -10.36 3.03 -4.97
C MET A 92 -8.87 3.43 -4.93
N GLN A 93 -8.53 4.66 -5.32
CA GLN A 93 -7.14 5.15 -5.33
C GLN A 93 -6.55 5.24 -3.92
N GLU A 94 -7.30 5.71 -2.94
CA GLU A 94 -6.85 5.77 -1.55
C GLU A 94 -6.50 4.39 -0.97
N ILE A 95 -7.21 3.31 -1.37
CA ILE A 95 -6.82 1.93 -0.97
C ILE A 95 -5.41 1.64 -1.46
N TRP A 96 -5.11 1.95 -2.72
CA TRP A 96 -3.78 1.74 -3.32
C TRP A 96 -2.71 2.60 -2.63
N LEU A 97 -2.99 3.88 -2.39
CA LEU A 97 -2.02 4.80 -1.77
C LEU A 97 -1.74 4.47 -0.31
N LEU A 98 -2.67 3.81 0.40
CA LEU A 98 -2.41 3.33 1.75
C LEU A 98 -1.47 2.11 1.78
N GLN A 99 -1.32 1.38 0.67
CA GLN A 99 -0.54 0.15 0.63
C GLN A 99 0.93 0.32 1.03
N THR A 100 1.52 1.49 0.77
CA THR A 100 2.91 1.79 1.18
C THR A 100 3.06 2.19 2.62
N ARG A 101 1.97 2.54 3.29
CA ARG A 101 2.03 2.95 4.70
C ARG A 101 2.13 1.75 5.62
N PHE A 102 1.67 0.58 5.18
CA PHE A 102 1.68 -0.63 5.98
C PHE A 102 3.08 -1.17 6.27
N SER A 103 4.13 -0.81 5.52
CA SER A 103 5.51 -1.20 5.87
C SER A 103 6.13 -0.34 6.97
N SER A 104 5.55 0.84 7.28
CA SER A 104 6.12 1.75 8.26
C SER A 104 5.76 1.35 9.70
N ARG A 105 6.77 1.11 10.53
CA ARG A 105 6.61 0.90 11.99
C ARG A 105 6.76 2.17 12.83
N GLN A 106 6.89 3.35 12.24
CA GLN A 106 7.00 4.60 13.02
C GLN A 106 5.69 4.93 13.74
N ARG A 107 5.73 5.09 15.07
CA ARG A 107 4.58 5.42 15.93
C ARG A 107 3.59 6.42 15.32
N LYS A 108 4.05 7.63 14.98
CA LYS A 108 3.18 8.68 14.41
C LYS A 108 2.48 8.24 13.11
N ARG A 109 3.15 7.43 12.28
CA ARG A 109 2.59 6.92 11.03
C ARG A 109 1.62 5.77 11.27
N VAL A 110 1.88 4.93 12.27
CA VAL A 110 0.96 3.85 12.68
C VAL A 110 -0.37 4.42 13.14
N PHE A 111 -0.36 5.32 14.13
CA PHE A 111 -1.57 5.98 14.62
C PHE A 111 -2.34 6.71 13.50
N ARG A 112 -1.64 7.41 12.60
CA ARG A 112 -2.26 8.08 11.45
C ARG A 112 -2.90 7.11 10.45
N THR A 113 -2.34 5.92 10.31
CA THR A 113 -2.87 4.91 9.38
C THR A 113 -4.07 4.22 9.98
N LEU A 114 -4.03 3.85 11.27
CA LEU A 114 -5.18 3.30 12.02
C LEU A 114 -6.39 4.23 11.99
N SER A 115 -6.18 5.55 12.14
CA SER A 115 -7.27 6.53 12.13
C SER A 115 -7.81 6.87 10.73
N HIS A 116 -7.27 6.29 9.67
CA HIS A 116 -7.71 6.61 8.32
C HIS A 116 -9.12 6.03 8.05
N PRO A 117 -10.08 6.79 7.47
CA PRO A 117 -11.44 6.29 7.21
C PRO A 117 -11.52 5.03 6.35
N ARG A 118 -10.46 4.75 5.60
CA ARG A 118 -10.34 3.64 4.65
C ARG A 118 -9.37 2.57 5.11
N PHE A 119 -8.91 2.65 6.36
CA PHE A 119 -7.98 1.69 6.93
C PHE A 119 -8.49 0.26 6.76
N ARG A 120 -9.75 -0.01 7.14
CA ARG A 120 -10.32 -1.36 7.06
C ARG A 120 -10.23 -1.94 5.64
N ALA A 121 -10.72 -1.20 4.65
CA ALA A 121 -10.66 -1.61 3.25
C ALA A 121 -9.21 -1.77 2.76
N ALA A 122 -8.29 -0.90 3.18
CA ALA A 122 -6.89 -1.00 2.78
C ALA A 122 -6.15 -2.17 3.46
N PHE A 123 -6.52 -2.51 4.69
CA PHE A 123 -6.01 -3.68 5.41
C PHE A 123 -6.54 -4.98 4.81
N ASP A 124 -7.84 -5.06 4.52
CA ASP A 124 -8.43 -6.22 3.80
C ASP A 124 -7.74 -6.41 2.43
N PHE A 125 -7.38 -5.31 1.77
CA PHE A 125 -6.61 -5.35 0.53
C PHE A 125 -5.16 -5.85 0.75
N LEU A 126 -4.49 -5.45 1.83
CA LEU A 126 -3.17 -5.97 2.21
C LEU A 126 -3.22 -7.48 2.48
N VAL A 127 -4.27 -7.97 3.15
CA VAL A 127 -4.49 -9.40 3.38
C VAL A 127 -4.56 -10.15 2.04
N LEU A 128 -5.30 -9.62 1.06
CA LEU A 128 -5.35 -10.21 -0.28
C LEU A 128 -3.98 -10.20 -0.99
N ARG A 129 -3.14 -9.18 -0.75
CA ARG A 129 -1.80 -9.12 -1.35
C ARG A 129 -0.88 -10.24 -0.87
N GLN A 130 -1.12 -10.84 0.29
CA GLN A 130 -0.34 -12.01 0.74
C GLN A 130 -0.46 -13.20 -0.22
N PHE A 131 -1.59 -13.35 -0.92
CA PHE A 131 -1.75 -14.39 -1.95
C PHE A 131 -0.86 -14.14 -3.18
N ALA A 132 -0.39 -12.90 -3.37
CA ALA A 132 0.54 -12.55 -4.43
C ALA A 132 2.02 -12.58 -3.97
N SER A 133 2.30 -12.31 -2.69
CA SER A 133 3.65 -12.43 -2.12
C SER A 133 3.62 -12.70 -0.61
N ALA A 134 4.44 -13.64 -0.17
CA ALA A 134 4.64 -13.95 1.25
C ALA A 134 5.30 -12.79 2.04
N ASP A 135 5.94 -11.84 1.37
CA ASP A 135 6.59 -10.68 2.00
C ASP A 135 5.62 -9.82 2.82
N HIS A 136 4.32 -9.94 2.58
CA HIS A 136 3.28 -9.20 3.29
C HIS A 136 2.84 -9.85 4.61
N ALA A 137 3.33 -11.05 4.95
CA ALA A 137 2.89 -11.78 6.13
C ALA A 137 3.17 -11.03 7.44
N ALA A 138 4.41 -10.53 7.62
CA ALA A 138 4.81 -9.78 8.81
C ALA A 138 4.04 -8.46 8.94
N ASP A 139 3.77 -7.77 7.82
CA ASP A 139 2.92 -6.57 7.82
C ASP A 139 1.50 -6.93 8.28
N VAL A 140 0.90 -7.96 7.69
CA VAL A 140 -0.48 -8.35 8.05
C VAL A 140 -0.59 -8.74 9.51
N GLU A 141 0.37 -9.49 10.05
CA GLU A 141 0.32 -9.88 11.45
C GLU A 141 0.44 -8.68 12.38
N PHE A 142 1.40 -7.79 12.13
CA PHE A 142 1.55 -6.56 12.90
C PHE A 142 0.27 -5.72 12.91
N TRP A 143 -0.33 -5.48 11.74
CA TRP A 143 -1.53 -4.65 11.65
C TRP A 143 -2.78 -5.36 12.18
N ARG A 144 -2.82 -6.69 12.16
CA ARG A 144 -3.88 -7.48 12.80
C ARG A 144 -3.85 -7.32 14.31
N GLU A 145 -2.67 -7.30 14.91
CA GLU A 145 -2.51 -7.11 16.34
C GLU A 145 -2.72 -5.66 16.75
N ALA A 146 -2.16 -4.71 15.99
CA ALA A 146 -2.34 -3.27 16.24
C ALA A 146 -3.81 -2.81 16.20
N GLN A 147 -4.70 -3.55 15.54
CA GLN A 147 -6.15 -3.29 15.54
C GLN A 147 -6.85 -3.70 16.85
N LYS A 148 -6.26 -4.63 17.61
CA LYS A 148 -6.82 -5.13 18.87
C LYS A 148 -6.29 -4.35 20.07
N SER A 149 -5.05 -3.89 20.00
CA SER A 149 -4.39 -3.16 21.09
C SER A 149 -4.81 -1.69 21.13
N SER A 150 -4.75 -1.07 22.31
CA SER A 150 -5.00 0.37 22.47
C SER A 150 -4.08 1.01 23.50
N GLY A 151 -3.95 2.34 23.49
CA GLY A 151 -3.18 3.06 24.50
C GLY A 151 -1.71 2.65 24.54
N GLN A 152 -1.25 2.19 25.72
CA GLN A 152 0.14 1.82 25.97
C GLN A 152 0.53 0.49 25.30
N GLU A 153 -0.37 -0.50 25.26
CA GLU A 153 -0.09 -1.80 24.64
C GLU A 153 0.26 -1.66 23.15
N LEU A 154 -0.45 -0.77 22.44
CA LEU A 154 -0.16 -0.47 21.05
C LEU A 154 1.21 0.22 20.90
N VAL A 155 1.59 1.08 21.85
CA VAL A 155 2.89 1.77 21.84
C VAL A 155 4.01 0.76 22.00
N ASP A 156 3.89 -0.14 22.98
CA ASP A 156 4.89 -1.16 23.27
C ASP A 156 5.06 -2.13 22.08
N ALA A 157 3.95 -2.53 21.45
CA ALA A 157 3.95 -3.36 20.24
C ALA A 157 4.64 -2.66 19.05
N ILE A 158 4.40 -1.35 18.88
CA ILE A 158 5.08 -0.54 17.85
C ILE A 158 6.59 -0.50 18.12
N GLU A 159 7.00 -0.19 19.34
CA GLU A 159 8.42 -0.05 19.71
C GLU A 159 9.17 -1.37 19.54
N THR A 160 8.55 -2.50 19.90
CA THR A 160 9.10 -3.84 19.66
C THR A 160 9.28 -4.09 18.15
N ALA A 161 8.24 -3.84 17.35
CA ALA A 161 8.30 -4.05 15.90
C ALA A 161 9.30 -3.11 15.19
N GLN A 162 9.59 -1.92 15.74
CA GLN A 162 10.64 -1.05 15.23
C GLN A 162 12.04 -1.62 15.50
N ALA A 163 12.27 -2.18 16.69
CA ALA A 163 13.56 -2.77 17.06
C ALA A 163 13.90 -4.00 16.20
N ASP A 164 12.92 -4.86 15.93
CA ASP A 164 13.10 -6.03 15.07
C ASP A 164 13.43 -5.63 13.62
N HIS A 165 12.76 -4.61 13.09
CA HIS A 165 12.97 -4.14 11.73
C HIS A 165 14.35 -3.46 11.55
N GLU A 166 14.82 -2.74 12.57
CA GLU A 166 16.19 -2.16 12.59
C GLU A 166 17.28 -3.24 12.80
N GLY A 167 16.95 -4.34 13.48
CA GLY A 167 17.84 -5.49 13.67
C GLY A 167 18.08 -6.29 12.38
N GLU A 168 17.07 -6.44 11.52
CA GLU A 168 17.21 -7.11 10.21
C GLU A 168 17.95 -6.26 9.16
N GLU A 169 17.86 -4.93 9.21
CA GLU A 169 18.59 -4.01 8.32
C GLU A 169 20.02 -3.66 8.84
N GLY A 170 20.50 -4.34 9.88
CA GLY A 170 21.67 -4.03 10.70
C GLY A 170 23.07 -4.18 10.08
N ALA A 171 23.30 -3.71 8.86
CA ALA A 171 24.64 -3.28 8.43
C ALA A 171 24.75 -1.75 8.58
N PRO A 172 25.60 -1.22 9.49
CA PRO A 172 25.50 0.18 9.92
C PRO A 172 25.98 1.12 8.82
N ARG A 173 25.03 1.82 8.16
CA ARG A 173 25.35 2.96 7.30
C ARG A 173 25.86 4.10 8.17
N LYS A 174 27.20 4.23 8.22
CA LYS A 174 27.95 5.38 8.79
C LYS A 174 27.23 6.68 8.44
N ARG A 175 26.57 7.27 9.45
CA ARG A 175 26.06 8.65 9.42
C ARG A 175 27.20 9.56 8.96
N ARG A 176 27.13 10.02 7.72
CA ARG A 176 28.07 10.98 7.15
C ARG A 176 27.89 12.28 7.93
N ARG A 177 28.75 12.47 8.94
CA ARG A 177 28.80 13.63 9.83
C ARG A 177 28.82 14.88 8.96
N ARG A 178 27.68 15.59 8.89
CA ARG A 178 27.55 16.85 8.14
C ARG A 178 28.53 17.82 8.79
N ARG A 179 29.68 18.03 8.13
CA ARG A 179 30.74 18.93 8.58
C ARG A 179 30.13 20.32 8.65
N ARG A 180 29.84 20.77 9.88
CA ARG A 180 29.40 22.13 10.20
C ARG A 180 30.53 23.04 9.72
N ARG A 181 30.31 23.73 8.59
CA ARG A 181 31.25 24.73 8.09
C ARG A 181 31.11 25.92 9.03
N THR A 182 32.01 25.97 10.00
CA THR A 182 32.27 27.12 10.87
C THR A 182 32.53 28.34 10.00
N GLY A 183 31.97 29.47 10.44
CA GLY A 183 31.96 30.72 9.69
C GLY A 183 33.34 31.34 9.50
N ALA A 184 33.39 32.27 8.55
CA ALA A 184 34.38 33.32 8.45
C ALA A 184 33.66 34.61 8.01
N PRO A 185 34.16 35.78 8.43
CA PRO A 185 33.36 36.96 8.74
C PRO A 185 33.21 37.93 7.57
N ALA A 186 32.30 38.88 7.76
CA ALA A 186 32.17 40.08 6.95
C ALA A 186 33.47 40.92 6.99
N GLY A 187 33.80 41.55 5.86
CA GLY A 187 34.85 42.54 5.73
C GLY A 187 34.75 43.24 4.37
N GLU A 188 34.38 44.53 4.45
CA GLU A 188 34.33 45.61 3.43
C GLU A 188 33.59 45.39 2.10
#